data_AF-A0A317IJB5-F1
#
_entry.id   AF-A0A317IJB5-F1
#
_cell.length_a   1.000
_cell.length_b   1.000
_cell.length_c   1.000
_cell.angle_alpha   90.00
_cell.angle_beta   90.00
_cell.angle_gamma   90.00
#
_symmetry.space_group_name_H-M   'P 1'
#
loop_
_entity.id
_entity.type
_entity.pdbx_description
1 polymer ?
#
loop_
_entity_poly.entity_id
_entity_poly.type
_entity_poly.pdbx_seq_one_letter_code
_entity_poly.pdbx_strand_id
1 'polypeptide(L)'
;MNLQKTRPAPGRYPMALQLRYKAMSPEMTLFGVGSTKVMSSFELVFTTDQPLEVGMKTEICIAWPVLLDSRVRLQLVLEGRVVRSQDDTTAISILKHHFRTRGLWSPAENADVMPELAELGASPAVSRPVLRASA
;
A
#
# COMPACT_ATOMS: atom_id res chain seq x y z
N MET A 1 24.43 -24.55 -2.78
CA MET A 1 23.84 -23.48 -3.60
C MET A 1 24.31 -22.14 -3.06
N ASN A 2 25.17 -21.42 -3.78
CA ASN A 2 25.75 -20.16 -3.33
C ASN A 2 24.72 -19.04 -3.43
N LEU A 3 24.20 -18.58 -2.29
CA LEU A 3 23.41 -17.35 -2.20
C LEU A 3 24.38 -16.17 -2.34
N GLN A 4 24.63 -15.72 -3.57
CA GLN A 4 25.31 -14.45 -3.77
C GLN A 4 24.39 -13.34 -3.25
N LYS A 5 24.67 -12.87 -2.04
CA LYS A 5 24.02 -11.73 -1.41
C LYS A 5 24.50 -10.47 -2.15
N THR A 6 23.91 -10.18 -3.31
CA THR A 6 24.22 -8.97 -4.08
C THR A 6 23.79 -7.76 -3.26
N ARG A 7 24.77 -6.94 -2.86
CA ARG A 7 24.50 -5.68 -2.18
C ARG A 7 23.72 -4.78 -3.16
N PRO A 8 22.56 -4.21 -2.77
CA PRO A 8 21.89 -3.21 -3.60
C PRO A 8 22.85 -2.07 -3.90
N ALA A 9 22.82 -1.58 -5.14
CA ALA A 9 23.58 -0.39 -5.50
C ALA A 9 23.18 0.78 -4.57
N PRO A 10 24.10 1.70 -4.22
CA PRO A 10 23.79 2.86 -3.40
C PRO A 10 22.56 3.60 -3.94
N GLY A 11 21.63 3.99 -3.05
CA GLY A 11 20.38 4.64 -3.43
C GLY A 11 19.26 3.71 -3.89
N ARG A 12 19.47 2.38 -3.88
CA ARG A 12 18.41 1.38 -4.02
C ARG A 12 18.08 0.77 -2.66
N TYR A 13 16.83 0.95 -2.25
CA TYR A 13 16.29 0.52 -0.97
C TYR A 13 15.33 -0.64 -1.20
N PRO A 14 15.74 -1.89 -0.90
CA PRO A 14 14.81 -3.01 -0.90
C PRO A 14 13.80 -2.82 0.22
N MET A 15 12.53 -2.77 -0.13
CA MET A 15 11.45 -2.63 0.83
C MET A 15 10.18 -3.25 0.26
N ALA A 16 9.43 -3.94 1.11
CA ALA A 16 8.17 -4.59 0.76
C ALA A 16 7.01 -3.80 1.37
N LEU A 17 6.46 -2.86 0.60
CA LEU A 17 5.32 -2.04 0.98
C LEU A 17 4.16 -2.30 0.03
N GLN A 18 2.97 -2.48 0.60
CA GLN A 18 1.74 -2.60 -0.15
C GLN A 18 1.48 -1.34 -0.96
N LEU A 19 1.03 -1.51 -2.20
CA LEU A 19 0.70 -0.41 -3.10
C LEU A 19 -0.54 -0.70 -3.92
N ARG A 20 -1.12 0.38 -4.45
CA ARG A 20 -2.13 0.37 -5.51
C ARG A 20 -1.58 1.14 -6.68
N TYR A 21 -1.97 0.75 -7.89
CA TYR A 21 -1.55 1.46 -9.08
C TYR A 21 -2.70 1.68 -10.04
N LYS A 22 -2.56 2.74 -10.83
CA LYS A 22 -3.32 3.03 -12.03
C LYS A 22 -2.35 3.20 -13.18
N ALA A 23 -2.44 2.35 -14.20
CA ALA A 23 -1.65 2.46 -15.42
C ALA A 23 -2.55 2.91 -16.58
N MET A 24 -2.08 3.86 -17.38
CA MET A 24 -2.86 4.50 -18.44
C MET A 24 -2.08 4.50 -19.75
N SER A 25 -2.70 3.96 -20.80
CA SER A 25 -2.34 4.14 -22.20
C SER A 25 -3.46 4.93 -22.91
N PRO A 26 -3.27 5.36 -24.18
CA PRO A 26 -4.34 5.99 -24.94
C PRO A 26 -5.57 5.09 -25.14
N GLU A 27 -5.37 3.77 -25.13
CA GLU A 27 -6.40 2.78 -25.46
C GLU A 27 -7.04 2.16 -24.21
N MET A 28 -6.32 2.12 -23.09
CA MET A 28 -6.75 1.39 -21.90
C MET A 28 -6.29 2.04 -20.60
N THR A 29 -7.09 1.88 -19.55
CA THR A 29 -6.69 2.15 -18.16
C THR A 29 -6.81 0.87 -17.33
N LEU A 30 -5.72 0.52 -16.64
CA LEU A 30 -5.62 -0.63 -15.76
C LEU A 30 -5.48 -0.18 -14.31
N PHE A 31 -6.10 -0.91 -13.40
CA PHE A 31 -5.99 -0.72 -11.95
C PHE A 31 -5.61 -2.02 -11.31
N GLY A 32 -4.70 -1.98 -10.33
CA GLY A 32 -4.25 -3.17 -9.65
C GLY A 32 -3.62 -2.89 -8.31
N VAL A 33 -3.22 -3.97 -7.65
CA VAL A 33 -2.50 -3.96 -6.38
C VAL A 33 -1.16 -4.65 -6.51
N GLY A 34 -0.26 -4.37 -5.57
CA GLY A 34 1.06 -4.96 -5.61
C GLY A 34 1.88 -4.66 -4.36
N SER A 35 3.16 -5.04 -4.42
CA SER A 35 4.13 -4.76 -3.37
C SER A 35 5.41 -4.22 -3.98
N THR A 36 6.01 -3.20 -3.36
CA THR A 36 7.33 -2.73 -3.77
C THR A 36 8.37 -3.85 -3.58
N LYS A 37 9.36 -3.91 -4.46
CA LYS A 37 10.55 -4.78 -4.33
C LYS A 37 11.77 -3.93 -4.03
N VAL A 38 12.01 -2.91 -4.86
CA VAL A 38 13.15 -2.01 -4.76
C VAL A 38 12.68 -0.60 -5.09
N MET A 39 13.06 0.38 -4.28
CA MET A 39 12.79 1.78 -4.54
C MET A 39 14.08 2.59 -4.56
N SER A 40 14.13 3.57 -5.44
CA SER A 40 15.09 4.67 -5.44
C SER A 40 14.33 5.97 -5.69
N SER A 41 15.03 7.11 -5.72
CA SER A 41 14.41 8.39 -6.08
C SER A 41 14.00 8.49 -7.55
N PHE A 42 14.53 7.62 -8.41
CA PHE A 42 14.35 7.67 -9.87
C PHE A 42 13.62 6.47 -10.46
N GLU A 43 13.61 5.34 -9.75
CA GLU A 43 13.04 4.08 -10.23
C GLU A 43 12.35 3.35 -9.08
N LEU A 44 11.19 2.77 -9.39
CA LEU A 44 10.50 1.82 -8.53
C LEU A 44 10.32 0.50 -9.27
N VAL A 45 10.70 -0.59 -8.60
CA VAL A 45 10.40 -1.97 -9.01
C VAL A 45 9.37 -2.55 -8.05
N PHE A 46 8.30 -3.11 -8.58
CA PHE A 46 7.19 -3.65 -7.78
C PHE A 46 6.51 -4.83 -8.47
N THR A 47 5.75 -5.60 -7.70
CA THR A 47 4.93 -6.67 -8.25
C THR A 47 3.61 -6.15 -8.81
N THR A 48 3.14 -6.75 -9.88
CA THR A 48 1.86 -6.43 -10.52
C THR A 48 0.97 -7.66 -10.57
N ASP A 49 -0.32 -7.50 -10.32
CA ASP A 49 -1.33 -8.56 -10.42
C ASP A 49 -1.72 -8.87 -11.88
N GLN A 50 -1.41 -7.95 -12.79
CA GLN A 50 -1.64 -8.06 -14.23
C GLN A 50 -0.47 -7.44 -15.01
N PRO A 51 -0.19 -7.91 -16.24
CA PRO A 51 0.91 -7.39 -17.03
C PRO A 51 0.69 -5.92 -17.40
N LEU A 52 1.73 -5.10 -17.23
CA LEU A 52 1.76 -3.71 -17.67
C LEU A 52 2.66 -3.55 -18.90
N GLU A 53 2.24 -2.70 -19.83
CA GLU A 53 3.00 -2.44 -21.05
C GLU A 53 4.02 -1.32 -20.85
N VAL A 54 5.15 -1.43 -21.54
CA VAL A 54 6.19 -0.39 -21.54
C VAL A 54 5.64 0.90 -22.15
N GLY A 55 5.92 2.03 -21.50
CA GLY A 55 5.47 3.35 -21.93
C GLY A 55 4.16 3.84 -21.29
N MET A 56 3.39 2.95 -20.62
CA MET A 56 2.19 3.36 -19.88
C MET A 56 2.54 4.38 -18.80
N LYS A 57 1.70 5.41 -18.66
CA LYS A 57 1.78 6.37 -17.55
C LYS A 57 1.22 5.72 -16.29
N THR A 58 1.89 5.87 -15.17
CA THR A 58 1.49 5.24 -13.90
C THR A 58 1.28 6.27 -12.82
N GLU A 59 0.20 6.13 -12.06
CA GLU A 59 0.03 6.71 -10.73
C GLU A 59 0.06 5.57 -9.72
N ILE A 60 0.98 5.63 -8.74
CA ILE A 60 1.20 4.58 -7.75
C ILE A 60 1.04 5.17 -6.36
N CYS A 61 0.19 4.54 -5.55
CA CYS A 61 -0.05 4.91 -4.15
C CYS A 61 0.49 3.83 -3.24
N ILE A 62 1.54 4.14 -2.48
CA ILE A 62 2.24 3.21 -1.61
C ILE A 62 1.85 3.51 -0.17
N ALA A 63 1.47 2.47 0.58
CA ALA A 63 1.25 2.58 2.01
C ALA A 63 2.59 2.84 2.71
N TRP A 64 2.84 4.10 3.06
CA TRP A 64 4.12 4.50 3.62
C TRP A 64 4.22 4.08 5.09
N PRO A 65 5.34 3.50 5.53
CA PRO A 65 5.44 2.88 6.86
C PRO A 65 5.55 3.91 7.99
N VAL A 66 5.93 5.15 7.68
CA VAL A 66 6.12 6.21 8.68
C VAL A 66 4.82 6.96 8.91
N LEU A 67 4.47 7.13 10.18
CA LEU A 67 3.38 8.00 10.61
C LEU A 67 3.88 9.44 10.77
N LEU A 68 3.11 10.42 10.29
CA LEU A 68 3.31 11.82 10.65
C LEU A 68 2.82 12.05 12.08
N ASP A 69 3.65 12.69 12.91
CA ASP A 69 3.43 12.91 14.35
C ASP A 69 3.04 11.64 15.14
N SER A 70 3.52 10.47 14.70
CA SER A 70 3.19 9.16 15.28
C SER A 70 1.69 8.80 15.27
N ARG A 71 0.87 9.52 14.49
CA ARG A 71 -0.60 9.37 14.50
C ARG A 71 -1.20 9.26 13.11
N VAL A 72 -0.70 10.04 12.16
CA VAL A 72 -1.31 10.16 10.84
C VAL A 72 -0.60 9.26 9.84
N ARG A 73 -1.32 8.28 9.28
CA ARG A 73 -0.77 7.39 8.25
C ARG A 73 -0.47 8.18 6.99
N LEU A 74 0.70 7.95 6.41
CA LEU A 74 1.10 8.54 5.14
C LEU A 74 0.90 7.56 3.99
N GLN A 75 0.75 8.13 2.80
CA GLN A 75 0.90 7.44 1.54
C GLN A 75 1.88 8.21 0.66
N LEU A 76 2.79 7.48 0.02
CA LEU A 76 3.66 8.04 -1.00
C LEU A 76 2.98 7.84 -2.34
N VAL A 77 2.72 8.95 -3.04
CA VAL A 77 2.16 8.94 -4.38
C VAL A 77 3.28 9.20 -5.37
N LEU A 78 3.41 8.34 -6.37
CA LEU A 78 4.39 8.44 -7.44
C LEU A 78 3.67 8.59 -8.78
N GLU A 79 4.15 9.51 -9.60
CA GLU A 79 3.80 9.56 -11.02
C GLU A 79 5.01 9.13 -11.83
N GLY A 80 4.80 8.26 -12.82
CA GLY A 80 5.89 7.65 -13.55
C GLY A 80 5.50 7.08 -14.91
N ARG A 81 6.44 6.37 -15.53
CA ARG A 81 6.21 5.58 -16.74
C ARG A 81 6.82 4.20 -16.60
N VAL A 82 6.13 3.19 -17.13
CA VAL A 82 6.68 1.83 -17.21
C VAL A 82 7.87 1.84 -18.16
N VAL A 83 9.04 1.41 -17.66
CA VAL A 83 10.27 1.28 -18.44
C VAL A 83 10.61 -0.17 -18.73
N ARG A 84 10.12 -1.10 -17.92
CA ARG A 84 10.29 -2.54 -18.10
C ARG A 84 9.15 -3.29 -17.42
N SER A 85 8.72 -4.37 -18.03
CA SER A 85 7.76 -5.32 -17.47
C SER A 85 8.27 -6.72 -17.76
N GLN A 86 8.33 -7.57 -16.73
CA GLN A 86 8.79 -8.94 -16.84
C GLN A 86 8.04 -9.81 -15.82
N ASP A 87 7.31 -10.79 -16.33
CA ASP A 87 6.50 -11.72 -15.55
C ASP A 87 5.53 -11.00 -14.59
N ASP A 88 5.79 -11.11 -13.28
CA ASP A 88 5.03 -10.51 -12.19
C ASP A 88 5.58 -9.15 -11.73
N THR A 89 6.63 -8.64 -12.39
CA THR A 89 7.43 -7.53 -11.91
C THR A 89 7.50 -6.41 -12.92
N THR A 90 7.14 -5.21 -12.48
CA THR A 90 7.19 -3.99 -13.29
C THR A 90 8.19 -3.00 -12.69
N ALA A 91 8.95 -2.34 -13.56
CA ALA A 91 9.79 -1.21 -13.22
C ALA A 91 9.25 0.08 -13.87
N ILE A 92 9.17 1.14 -13.08
CA ILE A 92 8.81 2.48 -13.56
C ILE A 92 9.96 3.47 -13.35
N SER A 93 10.08 4.44 -14.25
CA SER A 93 10.81 5.67 -13.96
C SER A 93 9.89 6.63 -13.20
N ILE A 94 10.41 7.19 -12.10
CA ILE A 94 9.70 8.16 -11.27
C ILE A 94 9.90 9.54 -11.89
N LEU A 95 8.79 10.19 -12.23
CA LEU A 95 8.78 11.55 -12.77
C LEU A 95 8.45 12.58 -11.68
N LYS A 96 7.53 12.22 -10.77
CA LYS A 96 7.16 13.03 -9.62
C LYS A 96 6.83 12.15 -8.42
N HIS A 97 6.99 12.70 -7.24
CA HIS A 97 6.58 12.06 -6.01
C HIS A 97 6.11 13.10 -5.00
N HIS A 98 5.12 12.74 -4.19
CA HIS A 98 4.64 13.55 -3.08
C HIS A 98 3.99 12.68 -2.01
N PHE A 99 3.93 13.18 -0.78
CA PHE A 99 3.23 12.53 0.32
C PHE A 99 1.81 13.06 0.44
N ARG A 100 0.87 12.16 0.74
CA ARG A 100 -0.48 12.52 1.20
C ARG A 100 -0.72 11.90 2.57
N THR A 101 -1.55 12.54 3.37
CA THR A 101 -2.16 11.88 4.53
C THR A 101 -3.21 10.88 4.03
N ARG A 102 -3.32 9.73 4.67
CA ARG A 102 -4.49 8.86 4.54
C ARG A 102 -5.51 9.42 5.53
N GLY A 103 -6.71 9.80 5.04
CA GLY A 103 -7.79 10.31 5.89
C GLY A 103 -8.07 9.38 7.06
N LEU A 104 -8.65 9.93 8.14
CA LEU A 104 -8.93 9.16 9.36
C LEU A 104 -9.61 7.83 8.98
N TRP A 105 -8.99 6.76 9.41
CA TRP A 105 -9.51 5.40 9.39
C TRP A 105 -10.93 5.40 9.96
N SER A 106 -11.95 5.13 9.13
CA SER A 106 -13.22 4.61 9.65
C SER A 106 -12.97 3.14 9.97
N PRO A 107 -13.15 2.70 11.23
CA PRO A 107 -12.92 1.31 11.63
C PRO A 107 -13.75 0.30 10.80
N ALA A 108 -14.84 0.76 10.17
CA ALA A 108 -15.77 -0.08 9.42
C ALA A 108 -15.23 -0.58 8.06
N GLU A 109 -14.23 0.08 7.45
CA GLU A 109 -13.85 -0.21 6.05
C GLU A 109 -12.74 -1.28 5.90
N ASN A 110 -12.12 -1.76 7.00
CA ASN A 110 -11.01 -2.72 6.95
C ASN A 110 -11.18 -3.95 7.88
N ALA A 111 -12.41 -4.32 8.27
CA ALA A 111 -12.65 -5.53 9.05
C ALA A 111 -12.24 -6.85 8.32
N ASP A 112 -11.83 -6.77 7.06
CA ASP A 112 -11.40 -7.91 6.24
C ASP A 112 -9.88 -8.22 6.35
N VAL A 113 -9.06 -7.34 6.95
CA VAL A 113 -7.60 -7.54 7.05
C VAL A 113 -7.13 -7.37 8.49
N MET A 114 -7.03 -8.52 9.20
CA MET A 114 -6.54 -8.77 10.57
C MET A 114 -7.56 -8.63 11.71
N PRO A 115 -8.02 -9.76 12.30
CA PRO A 115 -9.01 -9.73 13.39
C PRO A 115 -8.44 -9.59 14.81
N GLU A 116 -7.12 -9.59 15.05
CA GLU A 116 -6.60 -9.96 16.39
C GLU A 116 -6.27 -8.83 17.38
N LEU A 117 -6.62 -7.57 17.14
CA LEU A 117 -6.32 -6.47 18.10
C LEU A 117 -7.54 -5.66 18.57
N ALA A 118 -8.76 -6.10 18.27
CA ALA A 118 -9.99 -5.42 18.71
C ALA A 118 -10.43 -5.77 20.15
N GLU A 119 -9.86 -6.82 20.75
CA GLU A 119 -10.35 -7.43 22.01
C GLU A 119 -9.61 -6.94 23.29
N LEU A 120 -9.15 -5.69 23.35
CA LEU A 120 -8.53 -5.16 24.58
C LEU A 120 -9.00 -3.76 25.02
N GLY A 121 -10.20 -3.34 24.60
CA GLY A 121 -10.69 -1.99 24.96
C GLY A 121 -12.19 -1.79 25.14
N ALA A 122 -13.03 -2.81 24.98
CA ALA A 122 -14.48 -2.64 25.12
C ALA A 122 -14.95 -3.25 26.45
N SER A 123 -15.03 -2.42 27.49
CA SER A 123 -15.86 -2.70 28.66
C SER A 123 -17.31 -2.35 28.32
N PRO A 124 -18.25 -3.32 28.24
CA PRO A 124 -19.65 -2.99 28.08
C PRO A 124 -20.27 -2.80 29.48
N ALA A 125 -20.20 -1.58 29.99
CA ALA A 125 -21.14 -1.16 31.02
C ALA A 125 -22.51 -0.90 30.37
N VAL A 126 -23.55 -1.36 31.06
CA VAL A 126 -24.99 -1.10 30.89
C VAL A 126 -25.77 -2.20 30.17
N SER A 127 -26.38 -3.06 30.99
CA SER A 127 -27.65 -3.71 30.70
C SER A 127 -28.57 -3.55 31.91
N ARG A 128 -29.56 -2.65 31.79
CA ARG A 128 -30.92 -2.83 32.36
C ARG A 128 -31.78 -3.41 31.22
N PRO A 129 -32.94 -4.05 31.44
CA PRO A 129 -33.76 -4.14 32.67
C PRO A 129 -34.32 -5.56 32.96
N VAL A 130 -35.03 -5.76 34.08
CA VAL A 130 -36.31 -6.50 34.03
C VAL A 130 -37.20 -6.15 35.23
N LEU A 131 -38.47 -5.84 34.93
CA LEU A 131 -39.56 -5.86 35.89
C LEU A 131 -39.75 -7.30 36.39
N ARG A 132 -39.98 -7.49 37.69
CA ARG A 132 -40.75 -8.64 38.18
C ARG A 132 -41.61 -8.25 39.37
N ALA A 133 -42.89 -8.55 39.24
CA ALA A 133 -43.91 -8.43 40.28
C ALA A 133 -43.80 -9.54 41.33
N SER A 134 -44.38 -9.26 42.51
CA SER A 134 -44.89 -10.12 43.61
C SER A 134 -44.55 -9.42 44.94
N ALA A 135 -45.45 -9.24 45.91
CA ALA A 135 -46.63 -10.01 46.28
C ALA A 135 -47.82 -9.11 46.67
#